data_AF-A0A139D228-F1
#
_entry.id   AF-A0A139D228-F1
#
_cell.length_a   1.000
_cell.length_b   1.000
_cell.length_c   1.000
_cell.angle_alpha   90.00
_cell.angle_beta   90.00
_cell.angle_gamma   90.00
#
_symmetry.space_group_name_H-M   'P 1'
#
loop_
_entity.id
_entity.type
_entity.pdbx_description
1 polymer ?
#
loop_
_entity_poly.entity_id
_entity_poly.type
_entity_poly.pdbx_seq_one_letter_code
_entity_poly.pdbx_strand_id
1 'polypeptide(L)'
;EPLPDEAFQSTQPFCLDTMAFTQWLQFVFLDRMKMLVEADRPLPAVSGIAPMAEEHFRGREESGDSLIRALEEMDQLLSGAK
;
A
#
# COMPACT_ATOMS: atom_id res chain seq x y z
N GLU A 1 14.08 -7.86 9.05
CA GLU A 1 13.89 -7.60 10.49
C GLU A 1 12.45 -7.17 10.74
N PRO A 2 11.87 -7.49 11.91
CA PRO A 2 10.58 -6.92 12.31
C PRO A 2 10.71 -5.39 12.43
N LEU A 3 9.68 -4.66 12.00
CA LEU A 3 9.61 -3.21 12.19
C LEU A 3 9.43 -2.87 13.68
N PRO A 4 10.00 -1.76 14.17
CA PRO A 4 9.71 -1.29 15.52
C PRO A 4 8.24 -0.90 15.65
N ASP A 5 7.63 -1.11 16.83
CA ASP A 5 6.20 -0.83 17.07
C ASP A 5 5.81 0.62 16.73
N GLU A 6 6.74 1.55 16.97
CA GLU A 6 6.62 2.98 16.66
C GLU A 6 6.37 3.23 15.16
N ALA A 7 6.84 2.33 14.28
CA ALA A 7 6.68 2.50 12.86
C ALA A 7 5.21 2.43 12.43
N PHE A 8 4.40 1.64 13.13
CA PHE A 8 2.96 1.51 12.89
C PHE A 8 2.14 2.67 13.48
N GLN A 9 2.76 3.56 14.27
CA GLN A 9 2.10 4.68 14.92
C GLN A 9 2.16 5.98 14.10
N SER A 10 2.77 5.95 12.91
CA SER A 10 2.85 7.12 12.04
C SER A 10 1.46 7.62 11.62
N THR A 11 1.28 8.94 11.69
CA THR A 11 0.08 9.62 11.19
C THR A 11 0.24 10.10 9.74
N GLN A 12 1.42 9.92 9.14
CA GLN A 12 1.66 10.31 7.75
C GLN A 12 1.02 9.30 6.78
N PRO A 13 0.64 9.73 5.55
CA PRO A 13 0.20 8.81 4.52
C PRO A 13 1.29 7.75 4.27
N PHE A 14 0.90 6.49 4.16
CA PHE A 14 1.81 5.36 3.91
C PHE A 14 2.95 5.17 4.92
N CYS A 15 2.89 5.81 6.10
CA CYS A 15 3.94 5.77 7.11
C CYS A 15 5.34 6.10 6.54
N LEU A 16 5.41 7.05 5.59
CA LEU A 16 6.61 7.35 4.82
C LEU A 16 7.82 7.82 5.66
N ASP A 17 7.55 8.32 6.86
CA ASP A 17 8.54 8.78 7.84
C ASP A 17 9.16 7.64 8.66
N THR A 18 8.45 6.51 8.80
CA THR A 18 8.85 5.42 9.71
C THR A 18 9.14 4.09 9.03
N MET A 19 8.71 3.88 7.78
CA MET A 19 8.98 2.64 7.05
C MET A 19 9.11 2.86 5.54
N ALA A 20 9.81 1.95 4.87
CA ALA A 20 9.86 1.94 3.42
C ALA A 20 8.49 1.57 2.84
N PHE A 21 8.16 2.12 1.66
CA PHE A 21 6.89 1.85 0.98
C PHE A 21 6.60 0.35 0.81
N THR A 22 7.60 -0.44 0.43
CA THR A 22 7.47 -1.89 0.26
C THR A 22 7.20 -2.64 1.58
N GLN A 23 7.65 -2.08 2.72
CA GLN A 23 7.33 -2.60 4.05
C GLN A 23 5.91 -2.22 4.46
N TRP A 24 5.50 -0.98 4.19
CA TRP A 24 4.12 -0.54 4.42
C TRP A 24 3.12 -1.42 3.66
N LEU A 25 3.41 -1.77 2.41
CA LEU A 25 2.60 -2.69 1.62
C LEU A 25 2.42 -4.05 2.32
N GLN A 26 3.52 -4.65 2.79
CA GLN A 26 3.49 -5.97 3.40
C GLN A 26 2.81 -6.00 4.77
N PHE A 27 3.14 -5.05 5.63
CA PHE A 27 2.76 -5.12 7.05
C PHE A 27 1.53 -4.30 7.41
N VAL A 28 1.22 -3.24 6.66
CA VAL A 28 0.07 -2.37 6.97
C VAL A 28 -1.05 -2.61 5.98
N PHE A 29 -0.75 -2.52 4.69
CA PHE A 29 -1.79 -2.58 3.66
C PHE A 29 -2.42 -3.97 3.53
N LEU A 30 -1.62 -5.02 3.34
CA LEU A 30 -2.15 -6.39 3.20
C LEU A 30 -2.91 -6.85 4.44
N ASP A 31 -2.39 -6.58 5.64
CA ASP A 31 -3.03 -6.95 6.90
C ASP A 31 -4.37 -6.23 7.07
N ARG A 32 -4.40 -4.91 6.84
CA ARG A 32 -5.63 -4.11 6.87
C ARG A 32 -6.66 -4.59 5.85
N MET A 33 -6.24 -4.84 4.62
CA MET A 33 -7.14 -5.32 3.56
C MET A 33 -7.75 -6.67 3.92
N LYS A 34 -6.92 -7.59 4.42
CA LYS A 34 -7.38 -8.91 4.89
C LYS A 34 -8.41 -8.77 6.01
N MET A 35 -8.13 -7.96 7.03
CA MET A 35 -9.08 -7.73 8.13
C MET A 35 -10.41 -7.15 7.65
N LEU A 36 -10.40 -6.18 6.72
CA LEU A 36 -11.62 -5.58 6.20
C LEU A 36 -12.47 -6.59 5.43
N VAL A 37 -11.83 -7.41 4.59
CA VAL A 37 -12.50 -8.47 3.82
C VAL A 37 -13.06 -9.55 4.75
N GLU A 38 -12.27 -10.04 5.71
CA GLU A 38 -12.71 -11.07 6.66
C GLU A 38 -13.85 -10.60 7.56
N ALA A 39 -13.90 -9.30 7.89
CA ALA A 39 -14.93 -8.70 8.72
C ALA A 39 -16.14 -8.16 7.93
N ASP A 40 -16.19 -8.39 6.61
CA ASP A 40 -17.22 -7.87 5.69
C ASP A 40 -17.46 -6.35 5.85
N ARG A 41 -16.36 -5.60 6.03
CA ARG A 41 -16.39 -4.16 6.25
C ARG A 41 -16.24 -3.42 4.92
N PRO A 42 -16.79 -2.20 4.81
CA PRO A 42 -16.57 -1.36 3.63
C PRO A 42 -15.08 -1.19 3.34
N LEU A 43 -14.69 -1.48 2.10
CA LEU A 43 -13.34 -1.27 1.62
C LEU A 43 -13.04 0.24 1.51
N PRO A 44 -11.79 0.66 1.69
CA PRO A 44 -11.42 2.06 1.56
C PRO A 44 -11.63 2.52 0.10
N ALA A 45 -12.42 3.58 -0.08
CA ALA A 45 -12.77 4.13 -1.40
C ALA A 45 -11.63 4.88 -2.11
N VAL A 46 -10.48 5.06 -1.44
CA VAL A 46 -9.34 5.79 -1.98
C VAL A 46 -8.11 4.95 -1.81
N SER A 47 -7.50 4.60 -2.93
CA SER A 47 -6.15 4.08 -2.93
C SER A 47 -5.45 4.74 -4.12
N GLY A 48 -4.62 5.73 -3.82
CA GLY A 48 -3.62 6.25 -4.75
C GLY A 48 -2.32 5.50 -4.52
N ILE A 49 -2.39 4.16 -4.43
CA ILE A 49 -1.25 3.33 -4.04
C ILE A 49 -0.35 3.11 -5.26
N ALA A 50 -0.93 2.94 -6.45
CA ALA A 50 -0.16 2.82 -7.69
C ALA A 50 0.70 4.07 -7.98
N PRO A 51 0.16 5.32 -7.95
CA PRO A 51 0.99 6.52 -8.10
C PRO A 51 2.14 6.63 -7.08
N MET A 52 1.92 6.14 -5.85
CA MET A 52 2.99 6.12 -4.84
C MET A 52 4.06 5.07 -5.18
N ALA A 53 3.67 3.91 -5.70
CA ALA A 53 4.61 2.91 -6.18
C ALA A 53 5.44 3.45 -7.36
N GLU A 54 4.80 4.12 -8.32
CA GLU A 54 5.49 4.76 -9.44
C GLU A 54 6.55 5.76 -8.95
N GLU A 55 6.21 6.63 -7.99
CA GLU A 55 7.16 7.57 -7.40
C GLU A 55 8.29 6.84 -6.67
N HIS A 56 7.97 5.77 -5.93
CA HIS A 56 8.97 5.00 -5.20
C HIS A 56 10.03 4.39 -6.13
N PHE A 57 9.62 3.82 -7.27
CA PHE A 57 10.52 3.18 -8.23
C PHE A 57 11.10 4.13 -9.28
N ARG A 58 10.61 5.37 -9.38
CA ARG A 58 11.10 6.35 -10.35
C ARG A 58 12.60 6.57 -10.20
N GLY A 59 13.34 6.31 -11.28
CA GLY A 59 14.80 6.52 -11.34
C GLY A 59 15.64 5.50 -10.56
N ARG A 60 15.05 4.41 -10.06
CA ARG A 60 15.78 3.28 -9.48
C ARG A 60 16.20 2.27 -10.57
N GLU A 61 17.26 1.52 -10.31
CA GLU A 61 17.68 0.42 -11.20
C GLU A 61 16.71 -0.77 -11.17
N GLU A 62 16.06 -0.99 -10.03
CA GLU A 62 15.03 -2.01 -9.86
C GLU A 62 13.71 -1.54 -10.49
N SER A 63 13.18 -2.32 -11.43
CA SER A 63 11.83 -2.07 -11.99
C SER A 63 10.76 -2.50 -10.99
N GLY A 64 9.85 -1.58 -10.71
CA GLY A 64 8.64 -1.82 -9.93
C GLY A 64 7.43 -2.22 -10.79
N ASP A 65 7.58 -2.42 -12.10
CA ASP A 65 6.45 -2.44 -13.05
C ASP A 65 5.39 -3.50 -12.70
N SER A 66 5.82 -4.70 -12.32
CA SER A 66 4.90 -5.77 -11.92
C SER A 66 4.12 -5.42 -10.64
N LEU A 67 4.78 -4.77 -9.68
CA LEU A 67 4.14 -4.34 -8.44
C LEU A 67 3.20 -3.16 -8.70
N ILE A 68 3.61 -2.19 -9.52
CA ILE A 68 2.78 -1.06 -9.92
C ILE A 68 1.50 -1.56 -10.58
N ARG A 69 1.58 -2.48 -11.55
CA ARG A 69 0.40 -3.08 -12.20
C ARG A 69 -0.54 -3.78 -11.22
N ALA A 70 0.01 -4.56 -10.28
CA ALA A 70 -0.80 -5.20 -9.26
C ALA A 70 -1.53 -4.17 -8.38
N LEU A 71 -0.89 -3.05 -8.07
CA LEU A 71 -1.48 -1.98 -7.29
C LEU A 71 -2.51 -1.17 -8.09
N GLU A 72 -2.32 -0.99 -9.41
CA GLU A 72 -3.33 -0.40 -10.29
C GLU A 72 -4.59 -1.26 -10.31
N GLU A 73 -4.45 -2.57 -10.46
CA GLU A 73 -5.58 -3.51 -10.38
C GLU A 73 -6.31 -3.40 -9.03
N MET A 74 -5.56 -3.29 -7.92
CA MET A 74 -6.16 -3.05 -6.61
C MET A 74 -6.89 -1.71 -6.52
N ASP A 75 -6.31 -0.63 -7.04
CA ASP A 75 -6.93 0.70 -7.05
C ASP A 75 -8.24 0.70 -7.87
N GLN A 76 -8.31 -0.05 -8.97
CA GLN A 76 -9.54 -0.25 -9.75
C GLN A 76 -10.60 -1.03 -8.96
N LEU A 77 -10.21 -2.13 -8.30
CA LEU A 77 -11.12 -2.93 -7.47
C LEU A 77 -11.69 -2.12 -6.30
N LEU A 78 -10.89 -1.22 -5.70
CA LEU A 78 -11.28 -0.40 -4.55
C LEU A 78 -12.14 0.81 -4.92
N SER A 79 -11.87 1.44 -6.07
CA SER A 79 -12.65 2.58 -6.56
C SER A 79 -14.01 2.17 -7.14
N GLY A 80 -14.24 0.87 -7.34
CA GLY A 80 -15.46 0.35 -7.97
C GLY A 80 -15.60 0.77 -9.44
N ALA A 81 -14.50 1.25 -10.04
CA ALA A 81 -14.44 1.56 -11.46
C ALA A 81 -14.46 0.24 -12.25
N LYS A 82 -15.56 0.00 -12.92
CA LYS A 82 -15.75 -1.11 -13.86
C LYS A 82 -15.77 -0.55 -15.27
#